data_AF-A0A2D5GY21-F1
#
_entry.id   AF-A0A2D5GY21-F1
#
_cell.length_a   1.000
_cell.length_b   1.000
_cell.length_c   1.000
_cell.angle_alpha   90.00
_cell.angle_beta   90.00
_cell.angle_gamma   90.00
#
_symmetry.space_group_name_H-M   'P 1'
#
loop_
_entity.id
_entity.type
_entity.pdbx_description
1 polymer ?
#
loop_
_entity_poly.entity_id
_entity_poly.type
_entity_poly.pdbx_seq_one_letter_code
_entity_poly.pdbx_strand_id
1 'polypeptide(L)'
;MRTSRAGISMILVMFALSMSLVLTYSFIQTQSVLTQVTENGSRRDLAMNAARAGMTDALNRLNSLEWTGVNDQYQRTFFSDSDGDSTYSISFETIGDSIGSVLELKVHSRGAWTSAANSNMRSEYLITAKMRLVPRLAGRSILPGDAAEATDQTANSGDFDQIRQYALFAETGSSSLILDPCDRIDGNIWLYDNLVLYEDPAWSSSVREEFLEDVGKRFVSIPAGSSSLSEATVSYPHPIAGSVTYYDYPSSSSRRDLSDLKLHWSTTNNRLRIPSSDFSAFSSYRLYEGGPLYQAVSLNSSLYNVTLKPTAANPLGIFYRSGSLNVYDNVVIQGTLVATSKITFHGKGIHVTSFNWKGADGGSLVRDADRWPRLPTVVADDIEFIRETQTTLEGAVVCQGDVSGAGGSVDYANVSN
;
A
#
# COMPACT_ATOMS: atom_id res chain seq x y z
N MET A 1 22.91 -11.18 -103.82
CA MET A 1 22.27 -11.89 -102.68
C MET A 1 23.19 -12.16 -101.47
N ARG A 2 24.32 -11.44 -101.27
CA ARG A 2 25.21 -11.64 -100.09
C ARG A 2 25.17 -10.50 -99.04
N THR A 3 24.70 -9.31 -99.41
CA THR A 3 24.63 -8.11 -98.54
C THR A 3 23.42 -8.07 -97.60
N SER A 4 22.30 -8.72 -97.95
CA SER A 4 21.08 -8.78 -97.11
C SER A 4 21.23 -9.68 -95.86
N ARG A 5 22.14 -10.66 -95.89
CA ARG A 5 22.40 -11.57 -94.75
C ARG A 5 23.22 -10.93 -93.62
N ALA A 6 24.06 -9.93 -93.94
CA ALA A 6 24.89 -9.24 -92.95
C ALA A 6 24.07 -8.28 -92.06
N GLY A 7 23.09 -7.56 -92.62
CA GLY A 7 22.20 -6.69 -91.85
C GLY A 7 21.28 -7.46 -90.89
N ILE A 8 20.74 -8.59 -91.33
CA ILE A 8 19.94 -9.48 -90.47
C ILE A 8 20.81 -10.06 -89.35
N SER A 9 22.04 -10.48 -89.64
CA SER A 9 22.98 -10.98 -88.62
C SER A 9 23.36 -9.90 -87.58
N MET A 10 23.52 -8.64 -87.99
CA MET A 10 23.83 -7.54 -87.06
C MET A 10 22.65 -7.20 -86.15
N ILE A 11 21.42 -7.21 -86.68
CA ILE A 11 20.20 -7.02 -85.89
C ILE A 11 20.03 -8.18 -84.89
N LEU A 12 20.29 -9.42 -85.32
CA LEU A 12 20.22 -10.60 -84.44
C LEU A 12 21.25 -10.53 -83.30
N VAL A 13 22.48 -10.08 -83.60
CA VAL A 13 23.54 -9.89 -82.60
C VAL A 13 23.22 -8.73 -81.65
N MET A 14 22.73 -7.59 -82.16
CA MET A 14 22.32 -6.47 -81.31
C MET A 14 21.13 -6.83 -80.42
N PHE A 15 20.16 -7.60 -80.94
CA PHE A 15 19.02 -8.10 -80.17
C PHE A 15 19.47 -9.08 -79.08
N ALA A 16 20.40 -9.98 -79.40
CA ALA A 16 20.99 -10.90 -78.43
C ALA A 16 21.78 -10.15 -77.34
N LEU A 17 22.54 -9.11 -77.71
CA LEU A 17 23.26 -8.26 -76.75
C LEU A 17 22.31 -7.45 -75.86
N SER A 18 21.26 -6.85 -76.43
CA SER A 18 20.26 -6.12 -75.64
C SER A 18 19.49 -7.05 -74.69
N MET A 19 19.13 -8.24 -75.16
CA MET A 19 18.44 -9.23 -74.32
C MET A 19 19.36 -9.75 -73.21
N SER A 20 20.63 -10.01 -73.52
CA SER A 20 21.64 -10.36 -72.51
C SER A 20 21.81 -9.25 -71.47
N LEU A 21 21.88 -7.99 -71.88
CA LEU A 21 22.10 -6.85 -70.97
C LEU A 21 20.88 -6.62 -70.07
N VAL A 22 19.66 -6.76 -70.60
CA VAL A 22 18.42 -6.70 -69.82
C VAL A 22 18.36 -7.85 -68.81
N LEU A 23 18.73 -9.06 -69.20
CA LEU A 23 18.79 -10.22 -68.29
C LEU A 23 19.84 -10.02 -67.20
N THR A 24 21.04 -9.54 -67.55
CA THR A 24 22.11 -9.25 -66.58
C THR A 24 21.68 -8.13 -65.62
N TYR A 25 21.08 -7.05 -66.12
CA TYR A 25 20.57 -5.97 -65.28
C TYR A 25 19.47 -6.46 -64.33
N SER A 26 18.51 -7.23 -64.84
CA SER A 26 17.44 -7.83 -64.02
C SER A 26 18.00 -8.77 -62.96
N PHE A 27 19.04 -9.54 -63.28
CA PHE A 27 19.70 -10.43 -62.32
C PHE A 27 20.44 -9.64 -61.22
N ILE A 28 21.21 -8.61 -61.60
CA ILE A 28 21.92 -7.73 -60.64
C ILE A 28 20.91 -7.02 -59.74
N GLN A 29 19.83 -6.50 -60.30
CA GLN A 29 18.77 -5.84 -59.52
C GLN A 29 18.10 -6.81 -58.56
N THR A 30 17.78 -8.03 -58.99
CA THR A 30 17.18 -9.06 -58.14
C THR A 30 18.11 -9.45 -57.00
N GLN A 31 19.41 -9.66 -57.28
CA GLN A 31 20.42 -9.94 -56.27
C GLN A 31 20.56 -8.79 -55.26
N SER A 32 20.61 -7.55 -55.74
CA SER A 32 20.70 -6.36 -54.88
C SER A 32 19.49 -6.23 -53.95
N VAL A 33 18.28 -6.46 -54.46
CA VAL A 33 17.05 -6.46 -53.65
C VAL A 33 17.06 -7.60 -52.63
N LEU A 34 17.46 -8.81 -53.02
CA LEU A 34 17.56 -9.94 -52.11
C LEU A 34 18.55 -9.68 -50.97
N THR A 35 19.74 -9.14 -51.28
CA THR A 35 20.73 -8.74 -50.26
C THR A 35 20.15 -7.70 -49.30
N GLN A 36 19.49 -6.66 -49.80
CA GLN A 36 18.86 -5.65 -48.94
C GLN A 36 17.76 -6.24 -48.05
N VAL A 37 16.94 -7.15 -48.57
CA VAL A 37 15.90 -7.84 -47.79
C VAL A 37 16.53 -8.69 -46.69
N THR A 38 17.59 -9.44 -47.00
CA THR A 38 18.31 -10.25 -46.01
C THR A 38 18.97 -9.38 -44.93
N GLU A 39 19.63 -8.29 -45.31
CA GLU A 39 20.23 -7.34 -44.35
C GLU A 39 19.18 -6.69 -43.47
N ASN A 40 18.05 -6.26 -44.04
CA ASN A 40 16.95 -5.68 -43.27
C ASN A 40 16.32 -6.70 -42.32
N GLY A 41 16.24 -7.97 -42.73
CA GLY A 41 15.85 -9.09 -41.87
C GLY A 41 16.80 -9.24 -40.69
N SER A 42 18.11 -9.29 -40.95
CA SER A 42 19.13 -9.38 -39.89
C SER A 42 19.09 -8.19 -38.92
N ARG A 43 18.95 -6.95 -39.43
CA ARG A 43 18.81 -5.73 -38.61
C ARG A 43 17.57 -5.76 -37.72
N ARG A 44 16.45 -6.28 -38.24
CA ARG A 44 15.22 -6.49 -37.48
C ARG A 44 15.41 -7.55 -36.38
N ASP A 45 16.08 -8.65 -36.69
CA ASP A 45 16.37 -9.70 -35.71
C ASP A 45 17.31 -9.20 -34.61
N LEU A 46 18.30 -8.36 -34.94
CA LEU A 46 19.16 -7.69 -33.98
C LEU A 46 18.38 -6.76 -33.04
N ALA A 47 17.47 -5.93 -33.58
CA ALA A 47 16.60 -5.08 -32.77
C ALA A 47 15.67 -5.90 -31.86
N MET A 48 15.12 -7.00 -32.38
CA MET A 48 14.27 -7.91 -31.62
C MET A 48 15.02 -8.66 -30.51
N ASN A 49 16.24 -9.12 -30.78
CA ASN A 49 17.11 -9.76 -29.79
C ASN A 49 17.57 -8.76 -28.72
N ALA A 50 17.90 -7.52 -29.09
CA ALA A 50 18.19 -6.46 -28.14
C ALA A 50 16.98 -6.17 -27.24
N ALA A 51 15.76 -6.08 -27.79
CA ALA A 51 14.55 -5.89 -26.99
C ALA A 51 14.32 -7.06 -26.00
N ARG A 52 14.55 -8.31 -26.42
CA ARG A 52 14.45 -9.49 -25.54
C ARG A 52 15.49 -9.46 -24.43
N ALA A 53 16.74 -9.16 -24.77
CA ALA A 53 17.83 -9.02 -23.79
C ALA A 53 17.52 -7.91 -22.78
N GLY A 54 17.02 -6.76 -23.25
CA GLY A 54 16.57 -5.68 -22.41
C GLY A 54 15.43 -6.08 -21.47
N MET A 55 14.53 -6.97 -21.90
CA MET A 55 13.46 -7.46 -21.02
C MET A 55 13.98 -8.32 -19.87
N THR A 56 14.92 -9.21 -20.16
CA THR A 56 15.59 -10.02 -19.12
C THR A 56 16.36 -9.12 -18.14
N ASP A 57 17.05 -8.10 -18.66
CA ASP A 57 17.76 -7.12 -17.83
C ASP A 57 16.79 -6.31 -16.95
N ALA A 58 15.65 -5.88 -17.48
CA ALA A 58 14.62 -5.18 -16.73
C ALA A 58 14.06 -6.03 -15.57
N LEU A 59 13.83 -7.32 -15.81
CA LEU A 59 13.41 -8.27 -14.77
C LEU A 59 14.48 -8.44 -13.68
N ASN A 60 15.74 -8.57 -14.06
CA ASN A 60 16.85 -8.66 -13.10
C ASN A 60 16.97 -7.37 -12.28
N ARG A 61 16.78 -6.22 -12.92
CA ARG A 61 16.84 -4.92 -12.26
C ARG A 61 15.70 -4.73 -11.26
N LEU A 62 14.46 -5.11 -11.62
CA LEU A 62 13.31 -5.06 -10.70
C LEU A 62 13.51 -5.92 -9.43
N ASN A 63 14.27 -7.01 -9.53
CA ASN A 63 14.60 -7.86 -8.39
C ASN A 63 15.85 -7.39 -7.63
N SER A 64 16.61 -6.43 -8.17
CA SER A 64 17.82 -5.91 -7.54
C SER A 64 17.54 -4.65 -6.71
N LEU A 65 18.55 -4.20 -5.96
CA LEU A 65 18.51 -2.94 -5.23
C LEU A 65 18.80 -1.71 -6.10
N GLU A 66 19.11 -1.92 -7.39
CA GLU A 66 19.42 -0.82 -8.32
C GLU A 66 18.18 -0.18 -8.94
N TRP A 67 17.02 -0.83 -8.83
CA TRP A 67 15.78 -0.26 -9.32
C TRP A 67 15.34 0.90 -8.45
N THR A 68 15.26 2.10 -9.05
CA THR A 68 14.94 3.34 -8.35
C THR A 68 13.45 3.69 -8.41
N GLY A 69 12.62 2.81 -9.00
CA GLY A 69 11.17 2.96 -9.10
C GLY A 69 10.66 3.13 -10.52
N VAL A 70 9.41 3.60 -10.65
CA VAL A 70 8.69 3.66 -11.93
C VAL A 70 9.34 4.65 -12.91
N ASN A 71 10.01 5.68 -12.39
CA ASN A 71 10.68 6.68 -13.22
C ASN A 71 12.09 6.23 -13.69
N ASP A 72 12.53 5.03 -13.30
CA ASP A 72 13.82 4.48 -13.74
C ASP A 72 13.80 4.26 -15.26
N GLN A 73 14.78 4.82 -15.95
CA GLN A 73 14.93 4.69 -17.39
C GLN A 73 16.42 4.57 -17.71
N TYR A 74 16.75 3.62 -18.57
CA TYR A 74 18.14 3.40 -18.95
C TYR A 74 18.24 2.80 -20.34
N GLN A 75 19.41 2.98 -20.94
CA GLN A 75 19.78 2.45 -22.24
C GLN A 75 21.13 1.77 -22.14
N ARG A 76 21.27 0.62 -22.80
CA ARG A 76 22.52 -0.14 -22.86
C ARG A 76 22.77 -0.65 -24.27
N THR A 77 24.04 -0.84 -24.59
CA THR A 77 24.48 -1.43 -25.85
C THR A 77 24.40 -2.94 -25.74
N PHE A 78 23.67 -3.56 -26.67
CA PHE A 78 23.61 -5.02 -26.80
C PHE A 78 24.76 -5.54 -27.67
N PHE A 79 25.01 -4.86 -28.78
CA PHE A 79 26.01 -5.25 -29.76
C PHE A 79 26.44 -4.00 -30.55
N SER A 80 27.71 -3.95 -30.96
CA SER A 80 28.27 -2.86 -31.75
C SER A 80 29.28 -3.46 -32.72
N ASP A 81 29.17 -3.11 -34.00
CA ASP A 81 30.08 -3.52 -35.06
C ASP A 81 30.43 -2.34 -36.00
N SER A 82 31.12 -2.63 -37.11
CA SER A 82 31.45 -1.63 -38.13
C SER A 82 30.24 -1.07 -38.87
N ASP A 83 29.12 -1.79 -38.84
CA ASP A 83 27.94 -1.50 -39.65
C ASP A 83 26.90 -0.68 -38.85
N GLY A 84 26.89 -0.81 -37.53
CA GLY A 84 26.07 -0.02 -36.62
C GLY A 84 26.02 -0.53 -35.18
N ASP A 85 25.20 0.16 -34.39
CA ASP A 85 24.98 -0.14 -32.98
C ASP A 85 23.58 -0.70 -32.74
N SER A 86 23.50 -1.82 -32.01
CA SER A 86 22.27 -2.37 -31.46
C SER A 86 22.18 -2.04 -29.97
N THR A 87 21.13 -1.30 -29.60
CA THR A 87 20.88 -0.85 -28.23
C THR A 87 19.49 -1.28 -27.77
N TYR A 88 19.29 -1.35 -26.47
CA TYR A 88 17.95 -1.43 -25.88
C TYR A 88 17.74 -0.32 -24.86
N SER A 89 16.51 0.19 -24.83
CA SER A 89 16.04 1.19 -23.85
C SER A 89 14.87 0.64 -23.08
N ILE A 90 14.92 0.80 -21.76
CA ILE A 90 13.91 0.31 -20.81
C ILE A 90 13.21 1.49 -20.16
N SER A 91 11.88 1.39 -20.03
CA SER A 91 11.06 2.31 -19.25
C SER A 91 9.89 1.59 -18.59
N PHE A 92 9.43 2.11 -17.44
CA PHE A 92 8.31 1.57 -16.70
C PHE A 92 7.11 2.54 -16.73
N GLU A 93 5.91 1.99 -16.73
CA GLU A 93 4.65 2.75 -16.67
C GLU A 93 3.70 2.06 -15.67
N THR A 94 3.06 2.81 -14.79
CA THR A 94 2.04 2.27 -13.88
C THR A 94 0.71 2.07 -14.60
N ILE A 95 -0.04 1.01 -14.24
CA ILE A 95 -1.37 0.76 -14.82
C ILE A 95 -2.43 1.52 -14.02
N GLY A 96 -2.54 1.27 -12.71
CA GLY A 96 -3.30 2.12 -11.79
C GLY A 96 -4.79 2.32 -12.07
N ASP A 97 -5.41 1.57 -12.99
CA ASP A 97 -6.83 1.75 -13.37
C ASP A 97 -7.81 1.22 -12.31
N SER A 98 -7.35 0.34 -11.43
CA SER A 98 -8.11 -0.29 -10.34
C SER A 98 -7.24 -0.53 -9.12
N ILE A 99 -7.83 -0.70 -7.94
CA ILE A 99 -7.11 -0.97 -6.68
C ILE A 99 -6.23 -2.23 -6.80
N GLY A 100 -6.70 -3.30 -7.45
CA GLY A 100 -5.90 -4.51 -7.66
C GLY A 100 -4.72 -4.35 -8.63
N SER A 101 -4.69 -3.25 -9.41
CA SER A 101 -3.64 -2.96 -10.39
C SER A 101 -2.61 -1.91 -9.92
N VAL A 102 -2.71 -1.42 -8.67
CA VAL A 102 -1.81 -0.39 -8.14
C VAL A 102 -0.36 -0.88 -7.95
N LEU A 103 -0.18 -2.20 -7.92
CA LEU A 103 1.12 -2.89 -7.92
C LEU A 103 1.43 -3.54 -9.27
N GLU A 104 0.68 -3.20 -10.33
CA GLU A 104 0.94 -3.68 -11.67
C GLU A 104 1.59 -2.58 -12.51
N LEU A 105 2.59 -2.98 -13.29
CA LEU A 105 3.38 -2.10 -14.14
C LEU A 105 3.52 -2.68 -15.54
N LYS A 106 3.65 -1.81 -16.53
CA LYS A 106 4.10 -2.16 -17.87
C LYS A 106 5.59 -1.87 -17.96
N VAL A 107 6.34 -2.86 -18.40
CA VAL A 107 7.75 -2.69 -18.79
C VAL A 107 7.80 -2.60 -20.29
N HIS A 108 8.40 -1.53 -20.78
CA HIS A 108 8.67 -1.32 -22.20
C HIS A 108 10.15 -1.56 -22.45
N SER A 109 10.45 -2.51 -23.34
CA SER A 109 11.79 -2.74 -23.86
C SER A 109 11.81 -2.44 -25.35
N ARG A 110 12.45 -1.33 -25.71
CA ARG A 110 12.64 -0.92 -27.11
C ARG A 110 14.06 -1.24 -27.54
N GLY A 111 14.21 -2.27 -28.36
CA GLY A 111 15.44 -2.58 -29.06
C GLY A 111 15.55 -1.79 -30.36
N ALA A 112 16.75 -1.30 -30.67
CA ALA A 112 17.00 -0.48 -31.84
C ALA A 112 18.37 -0.78 -32.43
N TRP A 113 18.43 -1.04 -33.74
CA TRP A 113 19.66 -1.04 -34.52
C TRP A 113 19.76 0.26 -35.30
N THR A 114 20.91 0.93 -35.23
CA THR A 114 21.20 2.21 -35.90
C THR A 114 22.47 2.07 -36.72
N SER A 115 22.43 2.42 -38.01
CA SER A 115 23.62 2.32 -38.87
C SER A 115 24.70 3.33 -38.50
N ALA A 116 25.96 2.90 -38.55
CA ALA A 116 27.13 3.77 -38.39
C ALA A 116 27.29 4.79 -39.53
N ALA A 117 26.84 4.46 -40.74
CA ALA A 117 26.95 5.32 -41.91
C ALA A 117 25.81 6.35 -42.03
N ASN A 118 24.62 6.03 -41.50
CA ASN A 118 23.46 6.90 -41.55
C ASN A 118 22.53 6.67 -40.34
N SER A 119 22.49 7.63 -39.44
CA SER A 119 21.66 7.58 -38.23
C SER A 119 20.15 7.52 -38.50
N ASN A 120 19.70 7.87 -39.71
CA ASN A 120 18.29 7.76 -40.12
C ASN A 120 17.91 6.34 -40.55
N MET A 121 18.89 5.47 -40.82
CA MET A 121 18.64 4.05 -41.10
C MET A 121 18.57 3.29 -39.78
N ARG A 122 17.35 3.19 -39.25
CA ARG A 122 17.06 2.56 -37.97
C ARG A 122 16.00 1.47 -38.09
N SER A 123 16.19 0.38 -37.37
CA SER A 123 15.17 -0.65 -37.16
C SER A 123 14.83 -0.71 -35.67
N GLU A 124 13.55 -0.71 -35.33
CA GLU A 124 13.07 -0.70 -33.95
C GLU A 124 12.10 -1.86 -33.68
N TYR A 125 12.17 -2.41 -32.47
CA TYR A 125 11.22 -3.40 -31.99
C TYR A 125 10.87 -3.13 -30.52
N LEU A 126 9.58 -3.06 -30.21
CA LEU A 126 9.07 -2.80 -28.87
C LEU A 126 8.41 -4.06 -28.29
N ILE A 127 8.88 -4.49 -27.11
CA ILE A 127 8.22 -5.48 -26.27
C ILE A 127 7.60 -4.74 -25.10
N THR A 128 6.31 -4.98 -24.86
CA THR A 128 5.62 -4.54 -23.65
C THR A 128 5.18 -5.77 -22.87
N ALA A 129 5.56 -5.90 -21.61
CA ALA A 129 4.94 -6.89 -20.72
C ALA A 129 4.34 -6.25 -19.49
N LYS A 130 3.25 -6.87 -19.04
CA LYS A 130 2.58 -6.55 -17.79
C LYS A 130 3.24 -7.38 -16.69
N MET A 131 3.71 -6.71 -15.64
CA MET A 131 4.30 -7.34 -14.47
C MET A 131 3.53 -6.91 -13.23
N ARG A 132 3.57 -7.77 -12.20
CA ARG A 132 3.01 -7.48 -10.88
C ARG A 132 4.13 -7.47 -9.88
N LEU A 133 4.27 -6.36 -9.16
CA LEU A 133 5.18 -6.24 -8.04
C LEU A 133 4.68 -7.11 -6.88
N VAL A 134 5.61 -7.85 -6.30
CA VAL A 134 5.38 -8.62 -5.09
C VAL A 134 6.38 -8.09 -4.07
N PRO A 135 5.95 -7.29 -3.08
CA PRO A 135 6.87 -6.68 -2.14
C PRO A 135 7.58 -7.72 -1.29
N ARG A 136 8.81 -7.39 -0.92
CA ARG A 136 9.71 -8.21 -0.13
C ARG A 136 9.43 -8.04 1.36
N LEU A 137 8.28 -8.55 1.82
CA LEU A 137 7.87 -8.51 3.23
C LEU A 137 8.47 -9.67 4.05
N ALA A 138 8.59 -9.46 5.36
CA ALA A 138 9.14 -10.46 6.27
C ALA A 138 8.40 -11.82 6.20
N GLY A 139 9.18 -12.91 6.19
CA GLY A 139 8.71 -14.30 6.20
C GLY A 139 8.11 -14.80 4.89
N ARG A 140 8.19 -14.05 3.79
CA ARG A 140 7.71 -14.48 2.46
C ARG A 140 8.50 -15.68 1.93
N SER A 141 7.92 -16.39 0.96
CA SER A 141 8.66 -17.40 0.20
C SER A 141 9.64 -16.72 -0.76
N ILE A 142 10.93 -17.02 -0.62
CA ILE A 142 12.00 -16.51 -1.50
C ILE A 142 11.87 -17.19 -2.86
N LEU A 143 11.77 -16.40 -3.92
CA LEU A 143 11.65 -16.90 -5.30
C LEU A 143 13.04 -17.06 -5.96
N PRO A 144 13.18 -17.88 -7.01
CA PRO A 144 14.44 -17.96 -7.76
C PRO A 144 14.87 -16.61 -8.32
N GLY A 145 16.11 -16.20 -8.07
CA GLY A 145 16.68 -14.91 -8.51
C GLY A 145 16.47 -13.76 -7.51
N ASP A 146 15.83 -14.02 -6.39
CA ASP A 146 15.57 -13.05 -5.34
C ASP A 146 16.67 -13.03 -4.27
N ALA A 147 17.01 -11.86 -3.76
CA ALA A 147 17.98 -11.71 -2.70
C ALA A 147 17.33 -12.01 -1.34
N ALA A 148 17.77 -13.08 -0.67
CA ALA A 148 17.19 -13.57 0.58
C ALA A 148 17.16 -12.50 1.70
N GLU A 149 18.16 -11.62 1.74
CA GLU A 149 18.30 -10.56 2.74
C GLU A 149 17.58 -9.26 2.37
N ALA A 150 17.06 -9.15 1.15
CA ALA A 150 16.42 -7.92 0.70
C ALA A 150 15.01 -7.79 1.28
N THR A 151 14.73 -6.64 1.90
CA THR A 151 13.43 -6.25 2.42
C THR A 151 12.98 -4.94 1.81
N ASP A 152 11.70 -4.85 1.45
CA ASP A 152 11.07 -3.59 1.02
C ASP A 152 10.42 -2.85 2.18
N GLN A 153 10.51 -3.39 3.40
CA GLN A 153 10.07 -2.70 4.59
C GLN A 153 11.07 -1.61 4.93
N THR A 154 10.62 -0.35 4.83
CA THR A 154 11.34 0.79 5.38
C THR A 154 11.25 0.74 6.91
N ALA A 155 12.34 1.13 7.59
CA ALA A 155 12.32 1.32 9.03
C ALA A 155 11.28 2.39 9.37
N ASN A 156 10.26 2.01 10.15
CA ASN A 156 9.29 2.96 10.65
C ASN A 156 10.00 3.86 11.67
N SER A 157 9.99 5.18 11.46
CA SER A 157 10.47 6.10 12.49
C SER A 157 9.53 6.04 13.70
N GLY A 158 10.05 5.91 14.92
CA GLY A 158 9.21 5.77 16.13
C GLY A 158 8.75 4.33 16.39
N ASP A 159 7.72 4.16 17.22
CA ASP A 159 7.35 2.86 17.78
C ASP A 159 6.08 2.26 17.17
N PHE A 160 5.74 2.65 15.94
CA PHE A 160 4.46 2.30 15.31
C PHE A 160 4.21 0.78 15.21
N ASP A 161 5.27 -0.02 15.03
CA ASP A 161 5.18 -1.49 15.01
C ASP A 161 4.82 -2.12 16.37
N GLN A 162 5.06 -1.39 17.46
CA GLN A 162 4.59 -1.74 18.80
C GLN A 162 3.19 -1.16 19.04
N ILE A 163 2.93 0.07 18.60
CA ILE A 163 1.62 0.75 18.74
C ILE A 163 0.50 -0.03 18.07
N ARG A 164 0.75 -0.64 16.90
CA ARG A 164 -0.25 -1.44 16.17
C ARG A 164 -0.73 -2.71 16.91
N GLN A 165 -0.12 -3.04 18.05
CA GLN A 165 -0.54 -4.13 18.94
C GLN A 165 -1.61 -3.69 19.95
N TYR A 166 -2.01 -2.42 19.93
CA TYR A 166 -3.05 -1.90 20.79
C TYR A 166 -4.27 -1.54 19.95
N ALA A 167 -5.46 -1.84 20.49
CA ALA A 167 -6.72 -1.36 19.95
C ALA A 167 -6.85 0.15 20.13
N LEU A 168 -6.33 0.67 21.26
CA LEU A 168 -6.27 2.09 21.55
C LEU A 168 -4.90 2.47 22.11
N PHE A 169 -4.32 3.51 21.55
CA PHE A 169 -3.06 4.12 22.00
C PHE A 169 -3.27 5.62 22.23
N ALA A 170 -2.99 6.11 23.44
CA ALA A 170 -3.05 7.53 23.80
C ALA A 170 -1.69 8.00 24.37
N GLU A 171 -1.00 8.90 23.66
CA GLU A 171 0.43 9.16 23.89
C GLU A 171 0.77 10.15 25.01
N THR A 172 0.01 11.24 25.16
CA THR A 172 0.40 12.40 26.00
C THR A 172 -0.77 13.05 26.72
N GLY A 173 -1.98 12.50 26.60
CA GLY A 173 -3.17 13.03 27.24
C GLY A 173 -3.11 13.01 28.76
N SER A 174 -3.55 14.09 29.40
CA SER A 174 -3.58 14.24 30.87
C SER A 174 -4.56 13.28 31.54
N SER A 175 -5.68 12.99 30.88
CA SER A 175 -6.65 11.98 31.33
C SER A 175 -6.68 10.78 30.40
N SER A 176 -5.82 10.76 29.36
CA SER A 176 -5.53 9.76 28.31
C SER A 176 -6.75 9.02 27.74
N LEU A 177 -7.55 8.38 28.58
CA LEU A 177 -8.84 7.78 28.27
C LEU A 177 -9.91 8.12 29.32
N ILE A 178 -11.02 8.70 28.88
CA ILE A 178 -12.26 8.89 29.64
C ILE A 178 -13.34 8.03 28.99
N LEU A 179 -13.86 7.04 29.71
CA LEU A 179 -14.92 6.15 29.21
C LEU A 179 -16.19 6.39 30.00
N ASP A 180 -17.30 6.58 29.32
CA ASP A 180 -18.62 6.68 29.93
C ASP A 180 -19.41 5.37 29.70
N PRO A 181 -20.52 5.14 30.43
CA PRO A 181 -21.31 3.93 30.25
C PRO A 181 -21.75 3.73 28.80
N CYS A 182 -21.87 2.46 28.40
CA CYS A 182 -22.19 2.00 27.05
C CYS A 182 -21.03 2.02 26.02
N ASP A 183 -19.82 2.37 26.44
CA ASP A 183 -18.63 2.17 25.62
C ASP A 183 -18.09 0.73 25.71
N ARG A 184 -17.37 0.32 24.66
CA ARG A 184 -16.63 -0.95 24.66
C ARG A 184 -15.36 -0.89 23.84
N ILE A 185 -14.24 -1.29 24.43
CA ILE A 185 -12.96 -1.50 23.74
C ILE A 185 -12.60 -2.98 23.77
N ASP A 186 -12.60 -3.62 22.60
CA ASP A 186 -12.13 -4.99 22.41
C ASP A 186 -10.67 -4.99 21.93
N GLY A 187 -9.75 -5.25 22.87
CA GLY A 187 -8.32 -5.37 22.63
C GLY A 187 -7.47 -4.64 23.67
N ASN A 188 -6.14 -4.76 23.54
CA ASN A 188 -5.22 -4.15 24.49
C ASN A 188 -5.18 -2.63 24.34
N ILE A 189 -4.99 -1.94 25.46
CA ILE A 189 -4.96 -0.47 25.55
C ILE A 189 -3.58 -0.04 26.06
N TRP A 190 -3.01 1.00 25.47
CA TRP A 190 -1.83 1.68 25.98
C TRP A 190 -2.15 3.13 26.31
N LEU A 191 -1.86 3.55 27.54
CA LEU A 191 -2.12 4.90 28.05
C LEU A 191 -0.84 5.52 28.62
N TYR A 192 -0.72 6.83 28.42
CA TYR A 192 0.38 7.58 29.01
C TYR A 192 0.23 7.77 30.51
N ASP A 193 -0.91 8.30 30.96
CA ASP A 193 -1.11 8.77 32.33
C ASP A 193 -2.28 8.06 33.03
N ASN A 194 -3.50 8.54 32.82
CA ASN A 194 -4.64 8.15 33.65
C ASN A 194 -5.79 7.54 32.82
N LEU A 195 -6.65 6.80 33.52
CA LEU A 195 -7.92 6.31 33.01
C LEU A 195 -9.02 6.81 33.94
N VAL A 196 -10.04 7.42 33.37
CA VAL A 196 -11.23 7.89 34.08
C VAL A 196 -12.42 7.05 33.64
N LEU A 197 -12.97 6.26 34.57
CA LEU A 197 -14.11 5.39 34.29
C LEU A 197 -15.38 6.01 34.86
N TYR A 198 -16.31 6.28 33.94
CA TYR A 198 -17.69 6.61 34.20
C TYR A 198 -17.81 7.77 35.21
N GLU A 199 -17.23 8.94 34.92
CA GLU A 199 -17.52 10.13 35.72
C GLU A 199 -18.88 10.75 35.35
N ASP A 200 -19.39 10.43 34.16
CA ASP A 200 -20.69 10.83 33.64
C ASP A 200 -21.56 9.56 33.42
N PRO A 201 -22.83 9.52 33.88
CA PRO A 201 -23.53 10.52 34.69
C PRO A 201 -22.94 10.67 36.10
N ALA A 202 -23.15 11.83 36.71
CA ALA A 202 -22.70 12.15 38.07
C ALA A 202 -23.45 11.35 39.16
N TRP A 203 -23.25 10.04 39.18
CA TRP A 203 -23.66 9.11 40.24
C TRP A 203 -22.86 9.30 41.54
N SER A 204 -23.45 8.87 42.66
CA SER A 204 -22.72 8.82 43.93
C SER A 204 -21.60 7.79 43.84
N SER A 205 -20.47 8.06 44.51
CA SER A 205 -19.31 7.16 44.50
C SER A 205 -19.66 5.73 44.91
N SER A 206 -20.58 5.56 45.86
CA SER A 206 -21.05 4.24 46.31
C SER A 206 -21.79 3.45 45.22
N VAL A 207 -22.65 4.11 44.44
CA VAL A 207 -23.43 3.46 43.38
C VAL A 207 -22.51 3.10 42.20
N ARG A 208 -21.55 3.99 41.90
CA ARG A 208 -20.51 3.72 40.91
C ARG A 208 -19.69 2.48 41.25
N GLU A 209 -19.13 2.44 42.45
CA GLU A 209 -18.27 1.34 42.90
C GLU A 209 -19.05 0.01 42.87
N GLU A 210 -20.30 0.00 43.35
CA GLU A 210 -21.17 -1.19 43.29
C GLU A 210 -21.43 -1.65 41.84
N PHE A 211 -21.66 -0.70 40.92
CA PHE A 211 -21.87 -1.01 39.51
C PHE A 211 -20.63 -1.62 38.86
N LEU A 212 -19.45 -1.01 39.06
CA LEU A 212 -18.19 -1.53 38.53
C LEU A 212 -17.90 -2.94 39.04
N GLU A 213 -18.10 -3.17 40.34
CA GLU A 213 -17.87 -4.46 40.97
C GLU A 213 -18.84 -5.54 40.45
N ASP A 214 -20.12 -5.20 40.24
CA ASP A 214 -21.12 -6.12 39.69
C ASP A 214 -20.80 -6.47 38.22
N VAL A 215 -20.36 -5.50 37.42
CA VAL A 215 -19.88 -5.72 36.05
C VAL A 215 -18.70 -6.69 36.03
N GLY A 216 -17.67 -6.45 36.86
CA GLY A 216 -16.52 -7.35 36.98
C GLY A 216 -16.90 -8.74 37.50
N LYS A 217 -17.88 -8.86 38.40
CA LYS A 217 -18.37 -10.16 38.89
C LYS A 217 -19.13 -10.97 37.85
N ARG A 218 -19.94 -10.31 37.02
CA ARG A 218 -20.83 -10.99 36.06
C ARG A 218 -20.15 -11.34 34.74
N PHE A 219 -19.24 -10.48 34.29
CA PHE A 219 -18.72 -10.56 32.92
C PHE A 219 -17.25 -10.95 32.81
N VAL A 220 -16.59 -11.22 33.95
CA VAL A 220 -15.21 -11.72 33.98
C VAL A 220 -15.18 -13.09 34.63
N SER A 221 -14.68 -14.10 33.90
CA SER A 221 -14.46 -15.45 34.40
C SER A 221 -12.97 -15.78 34.42
N ILE A 222 -12.49 -16.36 35.51
CA ILE A 222 -11.09 -16.79 35.66
C ILE A 222 -11.06 -18.32 35.50
N PRO A 223 -10.11 -18.89 34.73
CA PRO A 223 -9.96 -20.33 34.60
C PRO A 223 -9.81 -21.03 35.95
N ALA A 224 -10.39 -22.23 36.07
CA ALA A 224 -10.31 -23.01 37.31
C ALA A 224 -8.84 -23.29 37.69
N GLY A 225 -8.46 -22.92 38.92
CA GLY A 225 -7.09 -23.08 39.41
C GLY A 225 -6.17 -21.88 39.15
N SER A 226 -6.64 -20.86 38.42
CA SER A 226 -5.94 -19.58 38.27
C SER A 226 -6.55 -18.50 39.17
N SER A 227 -5.71 -17.59 39.63
CA SER A 227 -6.10 -16.32 40.24
C SER A 227 -5.60 -15.13 39.43
N SER A 228 -5.00 -15.38 38.26
CA SER A 228 -4.42 -14.33 37.43
C SER A 228 -5.49 -13.67 36.56
N LEU A 229 -5.60 -12.34 36.65
CA LEU A 229 -6.46 -11.56 35.76
C LEU A 229 -5.95 -11.55 34.31
N SER A 230 -4.67 -11.83 34.08
CA SER A 230 -4.12 -11.94 32.73
C SER A 230 -4.68 -13.13 31.94
N GLU A 231 -5.25 -14.12 32.64
CA GLU A 231 -5.85 -15.32 32.07
C GLU A 231 -7.38 -15.26 32.06
N ALA A 232 -7.95 -14.14 32.52
CA ALA A 232 -9.40 -13.99 32.63
C ALA A 232 -10.05 -13.84 31.24
N THR A 233 -11.21 -14.45 31.07
CA THR A 233 -12.07 -14.26 29.90
C THR A 233 -13.10 -13.19 30.20
N VAL A 234 -13.17 -12.18 29.34
CA VAL A 234 -14.09 -11.05 29.47
C VAL A 234 -15.22 -11.17 28.46
N SER A 235 -16.46 -11.04 28.91
CA SER A 235 -17.67 -11.17 28.09
C SER A 235 -18.40 -9.83 27.90
N TYR A 236 -19.20 -9.72 26.85
CA TYR A 236 -20.12 -8.58 26.67
C TYR A 236 -21.17 -8.53 27.79
N PRO A 237 -21.52 -7.35 28.34
CA PRO A 237 -21.21 -5.96 27.96
C PRO A 237 -20.09 -5.30 28.77
N HIS A 238 -19.04 -6.03 29.17
CA HIS A 238 -17.90 -5.42 29.86
C HIS A 238 -17.25 -4.32 28.99
N PRO A 239 -16.87 -3.15 29.56
CA PRO A 239 -16.40 -1.99 28.79
C PRO A 239 -15.02 -2.16 28.16
N ILE A 240 -14.18 -3.04 28.70
CA ILE A 240 -12.84 -3.31 28.17
C ILE A 240 -12.66 -4.82 28.13
N ALA A 241 -12.36 -5.40 26.96
CA ALA A 241 -12.12 -6.84 26.81
C ALA A 241 -10.64 -7.18 26.52
N GLY A 242 -9.72 -6.32 26.94
CA GLY A 242 -8.28 -6.56 26.88
C GLY A 242 -7.55 -6.05 28.12
N SER A 243 -6.22 -5.97 28.04
CA SER A 243 -5.39 -5.47 29.13
C SER A 243 -5.03 -3.99 28.96
N VAL A 244 -4.79 -3.30 30.07
CA VAL A 244 -4.37 -1.88 30.07
C VAL A 244 -2.89 -1.77 30.44
N THR A 245 -2.10 -1.18 29.55
CA THR A 245 -0.68 -0.87 29.81
C THR A 245 -0.52 0.61 30.04
N TYR A 246 0.10 0.98 31.15
CA TYR A 246 0.42 2.37 31.46
C TYR A 246 1.90 2.66 31.31
N TYR A 247 2.25 3.85 30.85
CA TYR A 247 3.62 4.36 30.97
C TYR A 247 3.88 4.94 32.36
N ASP A 248 3.09 5.94 32.78
CA ASP A 248 3.12 6.45 34.15
C ASP A 248 2.33 5.56 35.10
N TYR A 249 2.66 5.64 36.39
CA TYR A 249 2.01 4.79 37.37
C TYR A 249 0.56 5.24 37.62
N PRO A 250 -0.45 4.38 37.44
CA PRO A 250 -1.85 4.80 37.51
C PRO A 250 -2.26 5.26 38.91
N SER A 251 -3.16 6.24 38.94
CA SER A 251 -3.72 6.82 40.16
C SER A 251 -4.39 5.75 41.06
N SER A 252 -4.53 6.04 42.36
CA SER A 252 -5.17 5.10 43.29
C SER A 252 -6.65 4.86 42.99
N SER A 253 -7.35 5.84 42.41
CA SER A 253 -8.72 5.70 41.91
C SER A 253 -8.77 4.77 40.70
N SER A 254 -7.94 5.03 39.67
CA SER A 254 -7.88 4.18 38.47
C SER A 254 -7.58 2.71 38.81
N ARG A 255 -6.63 2.47 39.73
CA ARG A 255 -6.32 1.11 40.19
C ARG A 255 -7.47 0.43 40.93
N ARG A 256 -8.30 1.19 41.65
CA ARG A 256 -9.51 0.65 42.30
C ARG A 256 -10.56 0.30 41.25
N ASP A 257 -10.86 1.23 40.34
CA ASP A 257 -11.85 1.02 39.28
C ASP A 257 -11.48 -0.19 38.40
N LEU A 258 -10.19 -0.35 38.05
CA LEU A 258 -9.67 -1.53 37.33
C LEU A 258 -9.80 -2.83 38.13
N SER A 259 -9.60 -2.76 39.45
CA SER A 259 -9.77 -3.90 40.35
C SER A 259 -11.23 -4.33 40.46
N ASP A 260 -12.15 -3.37 40.56
CA ASP A 260 -13.59 -3.62 40.63
C ASP A 260 -14.11 -4.25 39.34
N LEU A 261 -13.62 -3.77 38.18
CA LEU A 261 -13.85 -4.37 36.87
C LEU A 261 -13.10 -5.70 36.64
N LYS A 262 -12.21 -6.11 37.55
CA LYS A 262 -11.34 -7.30 37.39
C LYS A 262 -10.52 -7.29 36.09
N LEU A 263 -9.97 -6.13 35.73
CA LEU A 263 -9.12 -5.98 34.55
C LEU A 263 -7.64 -6.18 34.89
N HIS A 264 -6.93 -6.89 34.01
CA HIS A 264 -5.48 -6.93 34.06
C HIS A 264 -4.89 -5.60 33.60
N TRP A 265 -3.95 -5.07 34.39
CA TRP A 265 -3.18 -3.89 34.03
C TRP A 265 -1.71 -4.07 34.39
N SER A 266 -0.83 -3.33 33.69
CA SER A 266 0.61 -3.33 33.93
C SER A 266 1.22 -1.95 33.65
N THR A 267 2.44 -1.73 34.13
CA THR A 267 3.23 -0.54 33.80
C THR A 267 4.44 -0.91 32.94
N THR A 268 4.84 -0.04 32.04
CA THR A 268 6.04 -0.22 31.21
C THR A 268 6.98 0.97 31.34
N ASN A 269 8.28 0.70 31.36
CA ASN A 269 9.31 1.75 31.28
C ASN A 269 9.61 2.15 29.83
N ASN A 270 9.04 1.44 28.85
CA ASN A 270 9.24 1.73 27.43
C ASN A 270 8.27 2.82 26.98
N ARG A 271 8.77 4.06 26.84
CA ARG A 271 7.95 5.20 26.44
C ARG A 271 7.76 5.19 24.92
N LEU A 272 6.62 4.67 24.47
CA LEU A 272 6.27 4.63 23.05
C LEU A 272 6.00 6.04 22.51
N ARG A 273 6.34 6.27 21.23
CA ARG A 273 6.05 7.50 20.49
C ARG A 273 5.43 7.21 19.13
N ILE A 274 4.42 8.00 18.76
CA ILE A 274 4.04 8.08 17.35
C ILE A 274 5.22 8.62 16.53
N PRO A 275 5.36 8.19 15.26
CA PRO A 275 6.45 8.64 14.37
C PRO A 275 6.60 10.16 14.27
N SER A 276 5.47 10.87 14.29
CA SER A 276 5.38 12.32 14.20
C SER A 276 4.02 12.77 14.71
N SER A 277 4.00 13.85 15.49
CA SER A 277 2.78 14.61 15.84
C SER A 277 2.30 15.52 14.71
N ASP A 278 3.12 15.69 13.67
CA ASP A 278 2.69 16.35 12.44
C ASP A 278 1.93 15.36 11.54
N PHE A 279 0.62 15.30 11.77
CA PHE A 279 -0.28 14.48 10.97
C PHE A 279 -0.42 14.96 9.51
N SER A 280 0.18 16.08 9.11
CA SER A 280 0.22 16.49 7.69
C SER A 280 0.95 15.49 6.81
N ALA A 281 1.83 14.66 7.37
CA ALA A 281 2.50 13.57 6.65
C ALA A 281 1.50 12.56 6.02
N PHE A 282 0.27 12.49 6.51
CA PHE A 282 -0.78 11.64 5.94
C PHE A 282 -1.43 12.22 4.68
N SER A 283 -1.13 13.48 4.29
CA SER A 283 -1.76 14.10 3.12
C SER A 283 -1.32 13.47 1.80
N SER A 284 -0.16 12.80 1.77
CA SER A 284 0.34 12.10 0.59
C SER A 284 1.20 10.89 0.98
N TYR A 285 1.21 9.87 0.13
CA TYR A 285 1.94 8.63 0.43
C TYR A 285 2.36 7.89 -0.83
N ARG A 286 3.27 6.92 -0.66
CA ARG A 286 3.63 5.94 -1.68
C ARG A 286 3.41 4.54 -1.11
N LEU A 287 3.01 3.60 -1.98
CA LEU A 287 2.86 2.19 -1.60
C LEU A 287 4.20 1.45 -1.53
N TYR A 288 5.18 1.92 -2.29
CA TYR A 288 6.53 1.37 -2.37
C TYR A 288 7.50 2.48 -2.81
N GLU A 289 8.79 2.31 -2.52
CA GLU A 289 9.83 3.27 -2.86
C GLU A 289 9.90 3.51 -4.37
N GLY A 290 9.99 4.78 -4.79
CA GLY A 290 10.00 5.15 -6.21
C GLY A 290 8.67 4.90 -6.98
N GLY A 291 7.60 4.52 -6.29
CA GLY A 291 6.25 4.40 -6.85
C GLY A 291 5.54 5.75 -7.03
N PRO A 292 4.32 5.74 -7.61
CA PRO A 292 3.48 6.93 -7.73
C PRO A 292 3.20 7.58 -6.38
N LEU A 293 3.20 8.91 -6.36
CA LEU A 293 2.74 9.67 -5.21
C LEU A 293 1.22 9.75 -5.23
N TYR A 294 0.56 9.14 -4.25
CA TYR A 294 -0.88 9.23 -4.04
C TYR A 294 -1.19 10.39 -3.11
N GLN A 295 -2.35 11.02 -3.32
CA GLN A 295 -2.87 12.07 -2.44
C GLN A 295 -4.00 11.48 -1.61
N ALA A 296 -3.97 11.75 -0.30
CA ALA A 296 -5.11 11.44 0.55
C ALA A 296 -6.31 12.30 0.13
N VAL A 297 -7.51 11.77 0.35
CA VAL A 297 -8.74 12.50 0.05
C VAL A 297 -8.94 13.55 1.14
N SER A 298 -8.89 14.82 0.76
CA SER A 298 -9.16 15.92 1.69
C SER A 298 -10.65 15.97 2.05
N LEU A 299 -10.93 16.04 3.34
CA LEU A 299 -12.28 16.09 3.89
C LEU A 299 -12.71 17.53 4.25
N ASN A 300 -14.02 17.75 4.18
CA ASN A 300 -14.66 18.91 4.82
C ASN A 300 -14.62 18.78 6.35
N SER A 301 -14.99 19.84 7.07
CA SER A 301 -15.07 19.83 8.54
C SER A 301 -16.16 18.93 9.12
N SER A 302 -17.01 18.35 8.26
CA SER A 302 -18.14 17.54 8.65
C SER A 302 -18.38 16.40 7.66
N LEU A 303 -18.69 15.22 8.18
CA LEU A 303 -19.17 14.07 7.42
C LEU A 303 -20.59 13.73 7.88
N TYR A 304 -21.48 13.49 6.92
CA TYR A 304 -22.87 13.11 7.15
C TYR A 304 -23.39 12.34 5.94
N ASN A 305 -24.06 11.20 6.17
CA ASN A 305 -24.68 10.38 5.13
C ASN A 305 -23.73 10.09 3.94
N VAL A 306 -22.54 9.56 4.24
CA VAL A 306 -21.48 9.36 3.26
C VAL A 306 -20.79 8.02 3.46
N THR A 307 -20.51 7.36 2.33
CA THR A 307 -19.68 6.15 2.29
C THR A 307 -18.37 6.45 1.59
N LEU A 308 -17.26 6.30 2.29
CA LEU A 308 -15.91 6.53 1.80
C LEU A 308 -15.15 5.20 1.73
N LYS A 309 -14.59 4.90 0.55
CA LYS A 309 -13.86 3.64 0.28
C LYS A 309 -12.57 3.92 -0.47
N PRO A 310 -11.58 3.01 -0.42
CA PRO A 310 -10.38 3.14 -1.20
C PRO A 310 -10.71 3.15 -2.70
N THR A 311 -9.86 3.79 -3.49
CA THR A 311 -9.98 3.88 -4.95
C THR A 311 -8.60 3.73 -5.58
N ALA A 312 -8.51 3.62 -6.91
CA ALA A 312 -7.20 3.53 -7.56
C ALA A 312 -6.35 4.81 -7.37
N ALA A 313 -6.99 5.98 -7.19
CA ALA A 313 -6.32 7.25 -6.88
C ALA A 313 -5.98 7.43 -5.39
N ASN A 314 -6.64 6.68 -4.50
CA ASN A 314 -6.36 6.62 -3.06
C ASN A 314 -6.41 5.16 -2.57
N PRO A 315 -5.39 4.33 -2.90
CA PRO A 315 -5.44 2.88 -2.69
C PRO A 315 -5.53 2.44 -1.23
N LEU A 316 -4.93 3.19 -0.32
CA LEU A 316 -4.98 2.90 1.12
C LEU A 316 -6.24 3.44 1.80
N GLY A 317 -7.08 4.21 1.09
CA GLY A 317 -8.26 4.82 1.67
C GLY A 317 -7.93 5.80 2.80
N ILE A 318 -6.91 6.65 2.63
CA ILE A 318 -6.59 7.67 3.64
C ILE A 318 -7.50 8.88 3.40
N PHE A 319 -8.28 9.24 4.42
CA PHE A 319 -9.20 10.36 4.42
C PHE A 319 -8.72 11.39 5.45
N TYR A 320 -8.30 12.55 4.96
CA TYR A 320 -7.49 13.49 5.74
C TYR A 320 -8.19 14.84 5.92
N ARG A 321 -8.22 15.32 7.16
CA ARG A 321 -8.69 16.66 7.53
C ARG A 321 -7.57 17.47 8.18
N SER A 322 -7.29 18.65 7.63
CA SER A 322 -6.54 19.68 8.35
C SER A 322 -7.48 20.43 9.30
N GLY A 323 -7.18 20.36 10.60
CA GLY A 323 -8.03 20.83 11.69
C GLY A 323 -9.01 19.77 12.20
N SER A 324 -10.05 20.21 12.89
CA SER A 324 -11.04 19.32 13.50
C SER A 324 -12.05 18.76 12.49
N LEU A 325 -12.63 17.61 12.84
CA LEU A 325 -13.62 16.89 12.05
C LEU A 325 -14.83 16.51 12.92
N ASN A 326 -16.03 16.82 12.44
CA ASN A 326 -17.28 16.33 13.04
C ASN A 326 -17.86 15.18 12.20
N VAL A 327 -18.17 14.06 12.84
CA VAL A 327 -18.78 12.90 12.18
C VAL A 327 -20.20 12.74 12.72
N TYR A 328 -21.19 12.87 11.83
CA TYR A 328 -22.61 12.77 12.13
C TYR A 328 -23.18 11.42 11.65
N ASP A 329 -24.49 11.33 11.48
CA ASP A 329 -25.16 10.07 11.17
C ASP A 329 -24.78 9.45 9.82
N ASN A 330 -24.87 8.11 9.76
CA ASN A 330 -24.77 7.29 8.55
C ASN A 330 -23.45 7.50 7.79
N VAL A 331 -22.33 7.46 8.52
CA VAL A 331 -20.99 7.58 7.93
C VAL A 331 -20.33 6.21 7.93
N VAL A 332 -19.99 5.71 6.75
CA VAL A 332 -19.26 4.44 6.58
C VAL A 332 -17.93 4.72 5.92
N ILE A 333 -16.83 4.36 6.58
CA ILE A 333 -15.47 4.58 6.09
C ILE A 333 -14.73 3.25 6.08
N GLN A 334 -14.19 2.87 4.94
CA GLN A 334 -13.23 1.78 4.82
C GLN A 334 -11.86 2.40 4.50
N GLY A 335 -10.97 2.43 5.48
CA GLY A 335 -9.67 3.08 5.38
C GLY A 335 -9.18 3.68 6.69
N THR A 336 -8.36 4.71 6.59
CA THR A 336 -7.80 5.44 7.72
C THR A 336 -8.37 6.84 7.75
N LEU A 337 -9.02 7.20 8.85
CA LEU A 337 -9.52 8.55 9.10
C LEU A 337 -8.47 9.35 9.90
N VAL A 338 -8.03 10.48 9.35
CA VAL A 338 -7.01 11.33 9.97
C VAL A 338 -7.52 12.75 10.14
N ALA A 339 -7.33 13.33 11.32
CA ALA A 339 -7.50 14.77 11.57
C ALA A 339 -6.28 15.34 12.30
N THR A 340 -5.85 16.54 11.95
CA THR A 340 -4.68 17.16 12.61
C THR A 340 -4.98 17.74 13.99
N SER A 341 -6.22 17.65 14.45
CA SER A 341 -6.70 18.15 15.75
C SER A 341 -7.74 17.14 16.26
N LYS A 342 -8.92 17.60 16.67
CA LYS A 342 -9.97 16.78 17.26
C LYS A 342 -10.89 16.11 16.25
N ILE A 343 -11.24 14.84 16.46
CA ILE A 343 -12.37 14.16 15.82
C ILE A 343 -13.50 14.01 16.84
N THR A 344 -14.68 14.55 16.52
CA THR A 344 -15.87 14.42 17.37
C THR A 344 -16.97 13.63 16.65
N PHE A 345 -17.45 12.56 17.29
CA PHE A 345 -18.52 11.70 16.81
C PHE A 345 -19.86 12.07 17.49
N HIS A 346 -20.87 12.45 16.70
CA HIS A 346 -22.15 12.96 17.20
C HIS A 346 -23.36 12.05 16.92
N GLY A 347 -23.29 11.25 15.86
CA GLY A 347 -24.46 10.59 15.27
C GLY A 347 -24.52 9.08 15.45
N LYS A 348 -25.44 8.45 14.74
CA LYS A 348 -25.66 6.99 14.76
C LYS A 348 -25.32 6.36 13.41
N GLY A 349 -25.05 5.05 13.43
CA GLY A 349 -24.69 4.31 12.22
C GLY A 349 -23.34 4.76 11.66
N ILE A 350 -22.38 5.04 12.54
CA ILE A 350 -21.02 5.41 12.17
C ILE A 350 -20.16 4.14 12.23
N HIS A 351 -19.58 3.75 11.10
CA HIS A 351 -18.72 2.57 10.99
C HIS A 351 -17.43 2.94 10.29
N VAL A 352 -16.31 2.82 10.98
CA VAL A 352 -14.97 3.07 10.43
C VAL A 352 -14.19 1.78 10.53
N THR A 353 -13.70 1.24 9.42
CA THR A 353 -12.95 -0.02 9.39
C THR A 353 -11.60 0.18 8.73
N SER A 354 -10.54 -0.40 9.29
CA SER A 354 -9.20 -0.33 8.70
C SER A 354 -9.18 -0.87 7.28
N PHE A 355 -8.35 -0.26 6.42
CA PHE A 355 -8.10 -0.85 5.10
C PHE A 355 -7.42 -2.21 5.26
N ASN A 356 -7.99 -3.21 4.59
CA ASN A 356 -7.33 -4.48 4.37
C ASN A 356 -7.14 -4.68 2.87
N TRP A 357 -6.07 -5.36 2.48
CA TRP A 357 -5.81 -5.66 1.06
C TRP A 357 -6.71 -6.79 0.53
N LYS A 358 -7.96 -6.87 1.00
CA LYS A 358 -8.99 -7.79 0.54
C LYS A 358 -10.10 -7.00 -0.15
N GLY A 359 -10.67 -7.59 -1.18
CA GLY A 359 -11.80 -7.05 -1.91
C GLY A 359 -13.08 -7.18 -1.10
N ALA A 360 -14.17 -6.62 -1.63
CA ALA A 360 -15.49 -6.70 -1.00
C ALA A 360 -16.03 -8.15 -0.91
N ASP A 361 -15.50 -9.06 -1.72
CA ASP A 361 -15.77 -10.50 -1.70
C ASP A 361 -14.88 -11.28 -0.72
N GLY A 362 -13.97 -10.59 -0.01
CA GLY A 362 -12.97 -11.19 0.87
C GLY A 362 -11.75 -11.75 0.12
N GLY A 363 -11.70 -11.66 -1.21
CA GLY A 363 -10.57 -12.12 -2.02
C GLY A 363 -9.37 -11.17 -1.92
N SER A 364 -8.15 -11.69 -1.92
CA SER A 364 -6.96 -10.85 -1.80
C SER A 364 -6.73 -9.96 -3.04
N LEU A 365 -6.66 -8.64 -2.85
CA LEU A 365 -6.31 -7.66 -3.88
C LEU A 365 -4.82 -7.71 -4.25
N VAL A 366 -4.00 -8.17 -3.31
CA VAL A 366 -2.55 -8.34 -3.45
C VAL A 366 -2.13 -9.72 -2.97
N ARG A 367 -0.95 -10.18 -3.40
CA ARG A 367 -0.38 -11.43 -2.89
C ARG A 367 -0.02 -11.26 -1.40
N ASP A 368 -0.29 -12.30 -0.61
CA ASP A 368 -0.02 -12.34 0.83
C ASP A 368 -0.62 -11.14 1.62
N ALA A 369 -1.85 -10.75 1.27
CA ALA A 369 -2.58 -9.60 1.83
C ALA A 369 -2.51 -9.49 3.38
N ASP A 370 -2.54 -10.62 4.09
CA ASP A 370 -2.50 -10.65 5.56
C ASP A 370 -1.14 -10.23 6.15
N ARG A 371 -0.07 -10.22 5.36
CA ARG A 371 1.29 -9.81 5.79
C ARG A 371 1.55 -8.33 5.63
N TRP A 372 0.69 -7.63 4.88
CA TRP A 372 0.86 -6.21 4.67
C TRP A 372 0.67 -5.45 5.98
N PRO A 373 1.46 -4.39 6.22
CA PRO A 373 1.24 -3.53 7.37
C PRO A 373 -0.21 -3.04 7.40
N ARG A 374 -0.85 -3.17 8.56
CA ARG A 374 -2.18 -2.62 8.79
C ARG A 374 -2.03 -1.17 9.24
N LEU A 375 -2.75 -0.29 8.56
CA LEU A 375 -2.87 1.10 8.96
C LEU A 375 -3.86 1.22 10.13
N PRO A 376 -3.71 2.27 10.96
CA PRO A 376 -4.70 2.56 11.98
C PRO A 376 -6.02 2.95 11.32
N THR A 377 -7.12 2.73 12.03
CA THR A 377 -8.47 3.11 11.56
C THR A 377 -8.71 4.59 11.80
N VAL A 378 -8.25 5.11 12.94
CA VAL A 378 -8.37 6.52 13.31
C VAL A 378 -7.05 7.05 13.84
N VAL A 379 -6.66 8.25 13.37
CA VAL A 379 -5.51 9.01 13.86
C VAL A 379 -5.94 10.45 14.12
N ALA A 380 -5.74 10.94 15.34
CA ALA A 380 -6.09 12.31 15.71
C ALA A 380 -5.24 12.83 16.87
N ASP A 381 -5.30 14.14 17.10
CA ASP A 381 -4.76 14.72 18.33
C ASP A 381 -5.67 14.39 19.50
N ASP A 382 -6.98 14.63 19.36
CA ASP A 382 -7.99 14.26 20.36
C ASP A 382 -9.17 13.53 19.70
N ILE A 383 -9.81 12.64 20.45
CA ILE A 383 -11.01 11.93 19.99
C ILE A 383 -12.12 12.07 21.04
N GLU A 384 -13.32 12.43 20.57
CA GLU A 384 -14.49 12.60 21.43
C GLU A 384 -15.71 11.87 20.86
N PHE A 385 -16.35 11.08 21.71
CA PHE A 385 -17.63 10.43 21.47
C PHE A 385 -18.73 11.18 22.22
N ILE A 386 -19.57 11.93 21.52
CA ILE A 386 -20.67 12.65 22.15
C ILE A 386 -21.73 11.64 22.60
N ARG A 387 -22.37 11.94 23.72
CA ARG A 387 -23.48 11.15 24.27
C ARG A 387 -24.46 10.70 23.19
N GLU A 388 -24.90 9.45 23.31
CA GLU A 388 -25.85 8.79 22.39
C GLU A 388 -25.35 8.53 20.97
N THR A 389 -24.06 8.77 20.70
CA THR A 389 -23.44 8.29 19.46
C THR A 389 -23.53 6.76 19.38
N GLN A 390 -23.59 6.24 18.16
CA GLN A 390 -23.44 4.81 17.88
C GLN A 390 -22.34 4.67 16.85
N THR A 391 -21.12 4.59 17.36
CA THR A 391 -19.89 4.52 16.56
C THR A 391 -19.20 3.19 16.77
N THR A 392 -18.82 2.53 15.67
CA THR A 392 -17.96 1.34 15.68
C THR A 392 -16.67 1.64 14.92
N LEU A 393 -15.54 1.54 15.61
CA LEU A 393 -14.21 1.65 15.03
C LEU A 393 -13.55 0.26 14.99
N GLU A 394 -13.41 -0.33 13.81
CA GLU A 394 -12.76 -1.63 13.65
C GLU A 394 -11.29 -1.46 13.22
N GLY A 395 -10.37 -1.63 14.16
CA GLY A 395 -8.93 -1.47 13.97
C GLY A 395 -8.28 -0.61 15.06
N ALA A 396 -6.99 -0.31 14.89
CA ALA A 396 -6.24 0.46 15.87
C ALA A 396 -6.65 1.95 15.85
N VAL A 397 -6.85 2.52 17.03
CA VAL A 397 -7.07 3.95 17.27
C VAL A 397 -5.80 4.54 17.85
N VAL A 398 -5.24 5.55 17.18
CA VAL A 398 -4.00 6.22 17.59
C VAL A 398 -4.32 7.68 17.89
N CYS A 399 -4.15 8.07 19.15
CA CYS A 399 -4.43 9.40 19.66
C CYS A 399 -3.15 9.97 20.28
N GLN A 400 -2.84 11.23 20.00
CA GLN A 400 -1.70 11.90 20.66
C GLN A 400 -2.09 12.43 22.04
N GLY A 401 -3.25 13.06 22.15
CA GLY A 401 -3.84 13.63 23.36
C GLY A 401 -4.81 12.67 24.02
N ASP A 402 -6.04 13.12 24.23
CA ASP A 402 -7.06 12.42 25.02
C ASP A 402 -8.10 11.73 24.12
N VAL A 403 -8.56 10.55 24.55
CA VAL A 403 -9.79 9.92 24.04
C VAL A 403 -10.87 10.02 25.10
N SER A 404 -12.05 10.53 24.76
CA SER A 404 -13.11 10.80 25.73
C SER A 404 -14.51 10.52 25.19
N GLY A 405 -15.47 10.26 26.08
CA GLY A 405 -16.90 10.34 25.76
C GLY A 405 -17.70 9.08 26.07
N ALA A 406 -18.86 8.97 25.42
CA ALA A 406 -19.87 7.92 25.60
C ALA A 406 -20.46 7.44 24.27
N GLY A 407 -20.84 6.16 24.15
CA GLY A 407 -21.49 5.56 22.97
C GLY A 407 -20.54 5.10 21.84
N GLY A 408 -19.24 5.06 22.10
CA GLY A 408 -18.21 4.55 21.19
C GLY A 408 -17.88 3.08 21.45
N SER A 409 -17.78 2.29 20.39
CA SER A 409 -17.18 0.95 20.44
C SER A 409 -15.95 0.89 19.54
N VAL A 410 -14.84 0.39 20.09
CA VAL A 410 -13.61 0.09 19.37
C VAL A 410 -13.44 -1.42 19.38
N ASP A 411 -13.39 -2.04 18.21
CA ASP A 411 -13.11 -3.47 18.06
C ASP A 411 -11.80 -3.66 17.30
N TYR A 412 -10.88 -4.41 17.89
CA TYR A 412 -9.68 -4.86 17.20
C TYR A 412 -9.52 -6.37 17.27
N ALA A 413 -10.42 -7.06 16.55
CA ALA A 413 -10.56 -8.51 16.40
C ALA A 413 -9.28 -9.32 16.04
N ASN A 414 -8.11 -8.71 15.90
CA ASN A 414 -6.85 -9.40 15.58
C ASN A 414 -5.72 -9.18 16.58
N VAL A 415 -5.95 -8.59 17.76
CA VAL A 415 -4.88 -8.42 18.77
C VAL A 415 -5.20 -9.02 20.14
N SER A 416 -5.98 -10.09 20.15
CA SER A 416 -6.15 -10.95 21.32
C SER A 416 -6.16 -12.43 20.90
N ASN A 417 -4.96 -12.99 20.74
CA ASN A 417 -4.43 -14.11 21.52
C ASN A 417 -3.00 -14.43 21.09
#